data_AF-A0A3D3NGR1-F1
#
_entry.id   AF-A0A3D3NGR1-F1
#
_cell.length_a   1.000
_cell.length_b   1.000
_cell.length_c   1.000
_cell.angle_alpha   90.00
_cell.angle_beta   90.00
_cell.angle_gamma   90.00
#
_symmetry.space_group_name_H-M   'P 1'
#
loop_
_entity.id
_entity.type
_entity.pdbx_description
1 polymer ?
#
loop_
_entity_poly.entity_id
_entity_poly.type
_entity_poly.pdbx_seq_one_letter_code
_entity_poly.pdbx_strand_id
1 'polypeptide(L)'
;MSLRQTTRKSTGRTAAIASCAVDLAGAGGAPRDVRLLPAGEFRSWDGRPTDVAAWVMTDEDGLRLVAEAAARASDRVIDFEHATLRAKSGGDRAPA
;
A
#
# COMPACT_ATOMS: atom_id res chain seq x y z
N MET A 1 -66.00 -25.94 9.05
CA MET A 1 -65.67 -24.88 8.07
C MET A 1 -64.30 -24.34 8.42
N SER A 2 -63.23 -24.83 7.79
CA SER A 2 -61.85 -24.45 8.12
C SER A 2 -61.17 -23.87 6.87
N LEU A 3 -60.89 -22.57 6.91
CA LEU A 3 -60.20 -21.82 5.86
C LEU A 3 -58.71 -22.15 5.92
N ARG A 4 -58.18 -22.77 4.86
CA ARG A 4 -56.73 -22.92 4.70
C ARG A 4 -56.17 -21.58 4.22
N GLN A 5 -55.40 -20.91 5.08
CA GLN A 5 -54.63 -19.72 4.72
C GLN A 5 -53.50 -20.13 3.78
N THR A 6 -53.44 -19.51 2.60
CA THR A 6 -52.35 -19.66 1.63
C THR A 6 -51.21 -18.73 2.01
N THR A 7 -50.08 -19.31 2.45
CA THR A 7 -48.84 -18.57 2.73
C THR A 7 -48.20 -18.10 1.42
N ARG A 8 -48.04 -16.78 1.23
CA ARG A 8 -47.16 -16.24 0.17
C ARG A 8 -45.69 -16.44 0.58
N LYS A 9 -44.88 -17.04 -0.31
CA LYS A 9 -43.42 -17.08 -0.17
C LYS A 9 -42.87 -15.64 -0.24
N SER A 10 -42.19 -15.22 0.82
CA SER A 10 -41.34 -14.03 0.80
C SER A 10 -39.99 -14.41 0.19
N THR A 11 -39.68 -13.84 -0.97
CA THR A 11 -38.34 -13.96 -1.57
C THR A 11 -37.46 -12.89 -0.95
N GLY A 12 -36.47 -13.29 -0.15
CA GLY A 12 -35.48 -12.36 0.41
C GLY A 12 -34.69 -11.69 -0.70
N ARG A 13 -34.80 -10.36 -0.81
CA ARG A 13 -33.98 -9.56 -1.73
C ARG A 13 -32.62 -9.30 -1.08
N THR A 14 -31.57 -9.88 -1.64
CA THR A 14 -30.19 -9.50 -1.31
C THR A 14 -29.92 -8.12 -1.89
N ALA A 15 -29.61 -7.14 -1.03
CA ALA A 15 -29.16 -5.83 -1.47
C ALA A 15 -27.62 -5.84 -1.59
N ALA A 16 -27.09 -5.35 -2.71
CA ALA A 16 -25.67 -5.06 -2.87
C ALA A 16 -25.48 -3.54 -2.74
N ILE A 17 -24.52 -3.12 -1.92
CA ILE A 17 -24.19 -1.70 -1.71
C ILE A 17 -22.78 -1.48 -2.24
N ALA A 18 -22.60 -0.44 -3.04
CA ALA A 18 -21.30 0.05 -3.45
C ALA A 18 -21.05 1.42 -2.80
N SER A 19 -19.89 1.61 -2.18
CA SER A 19 -19.44 2.92 -1.73
C SER A 19 -18.88 3.69 -2.92
N CYS A 20 -19.57 4.76 -3.34
CA CYS A 20 -19.09 5.63 -4.41
C CYS A 20 -17.99 6.60 -3.93
N ALA A 21 -17.89 6.83 -2.62
CA ALA A 21 -16.88 7.66 -1.98
C ALA A 21 -16.64 7.20 -0.53
N VAL A 22 -15.41 7.38 -0.04
CA VAL A 22 -15.05 7.21 1.36
C VAL A 22 -14.24 8.43 1.80
N ASP A 23 -14.62 9.00 2.93
CA ASP A 23 -13.84 10.05 3.57
C ASP A 23 -12.78 9.40 4.47
N LEU A 24 -11.52 9.77 4.26
CA LEU A 24 -10.38 9.29 5.05
C LEU A 24 -10.11 10.17 6.27
N ALA A 25 -10.90 11.23 6.51
CA ALA A 25 -10.73 12.11 7.66
C ALA A 25 -10.74 11.36 9.02
N GLY A 26 -11.46 10.24 9.10
CA GLY A 26 -11.49 9.37 10.28
C GLY A 26 -10.31 8.39 10.41
N ALA A 27 -9.48 8.23 9.36
CA ALA A 27 -8.36 7.29 9.34
C ALA A 27 -7.10 7.83 10.06
N GLY A 28 -7.17 9.04 10.62
CA GLY A 28 -6.01 9.77 11.14
C GLY A 28 -5.24 10.48 10.02
N GLY A 29 -4.18 11.21 10.40
CA GLY A 29 -3.28 11.82 9.43
C GLY A 29 -2.51 10.76 8.64
N ALA A 30 -2.07 11.10 7.43
CA ALA A 30 -1.18 10.23 6.66
C ALA A 30 0.05 9.82 7.48
N PRO A 31 0.54 8.57 7.34
CA PRO A 31 1.81 8.18 7.93
C PRO A 31 2.91 9.18 7.56
N ARG A 32 3.66 9.62 8.57
CA ARG A 32 4.71 10.64 8.43
C ARG A 32 6.08 10.02 8.23
N ASP A 33 6.17 8.72 8.54
CA ASP A 33 7.37 7.93 8.49
C ASP A 33 7.26 6.90 7.38
N VAL A 34 8.36 6.72 6.63
CA VAL A 34 8.48 5.69 5.61
C VAL A 34 9.67 4.80 5.94
N ARG A 35 9.50 3.49 5.78
CA ARG A 35 10.60 2.53 5.91
C ARG A 35 11.37 2.45 4.60
N LEU A 36 12.66 2.80 4.63
CA LEU A 36 13.55 2.64 3.48
C LEU A 36 14.15 1.23 3.41
N LEU A 37 14.61 0.71 4.54
CA LEU A 37 15.24 -0.61 4.66
C LEU A 37 14.73 -1.33 5.92
N PRO A 38 14.60 -2.66 5.93
CA PRO A 38 14.33 -3.43 7.14
C PRO A 38 15.52 -3.37 8.12
N ALA A 39 15.24 -3.41 9.42
CA ALA A 39 16.26 -3.61 10.46
C ALA A 39 16.66 -5.10 10.53
N GLY A 40 17.89 -5.38 10.98
CA GLY A 40 18.41 -6.74 11.09
C GLY A 40 18.69 -7.38 9.72
N GLU A 41 18.64 -8.71 9.66
CA GLU A 41 18.86 -9.46 8.42
C GLU A 41 17.67 -9.33 7.47
N PHE A 42 17.93 -9.04 6.20
CA PHE A 42 16.89 -8.99 5.19
C PHE A 42 17.37 -9.37 3.78
N ARG A 43 16.38 -9.74 2.96
CA ARG A 43 16.51 -10.06 1.54
C ARG A 43 15.46 -9.31 0.73
N SER A 44 15.79 -9.01 -0.50
CA SER A 44 14.83 -8.46 -1.46
C SER A 44 13.86 -9.54 -1.93
N TRP A 45 12.64 -9.13 -2.30
CA TRP A 45 11.61 -10.02 -2.83
C TRP A 45 12.02 -10.70 -4.14
N ASP A 46 12.96 -10.10 -4.88
CA ASP A 46 13.51 -10.64 -6.12
C ASP A 46 14.69 -11.62 -5.91
N GLY A 47 14.98 -11.98 -4.65
CA GLY A 47 15.97 -13.01 -4.30
C GLY A 47 17.38 -12.48 -4.03
N ARG A 48 17.64 -11.17 -4.14
CA ARG A 48 18.92 -10.58 -3.75
C ARG A 48 19.09 -10.50 -2.22
N PRO A 49 20.32 -10.52 -1.68
CA PRO A 49 21.61 -10.68 -2.38
C PRO A 49 21.91 -12.13 -2.81
N THR A 50 22.75 -12.31 -3.82
CA THR A 50 23.16 -13.65 -4.34
C THR A 50 24.57 -14.06 -3.90
N ASP A 51 25.37 -13.09 -3.46
CA ASP A 51 26.78 -13.21 -3.09
C ASP A 51 27.01 -13.39 -1.59
N VAL A 52 26.01 -13.02 -0.77
CA VAL A 52 26.04 -13.18 0.69
C VAL A 52 24.73 -13.77 1.22
N ALA A 53 24.75 -14.29 2.45
CA ALA A 53 23.58 -14.93 3.07
C ALA A 53 22.37 -13.98 3.20
N ALA A 54 22.60 -12.75 3.65
CA ALA A 54 21.61 -11.67 3.72
C ALA A 54 22.34 -10.32 3.82
N TRP A 55 21.64 -9.21 3.57
CA TRP A 55 22.10 -7.91 4.04
C TRP A 55 21.73 -7.74 5.51
N VAL A 56 22.49 -6.96 6.26
CA VAL A 56 22.23 -6.67 7.68
C VAL A 56 22.18 -5.17 7.89
N MET A 57 21.08 -4.68 8.47
CA MET A 57 20.95 -3.30 8.95
C MET A 57 21.14 -3.29 10.47
N THR A 58 22.30 -2.82 10.91
CA THR A 58 22.61 -2.63 12.33
C THR A 58 22.04 -1.31 12.87
N ASP A 59 22.03 -1.15 14.19
CA ASP A 59 21.63 0.11 14.82
C ASP A 59 22.62 1.23 14.47
N GLU A 60 23.92 0.91 14.40
CA GLU A 60 24.97 1.85 14.00
C GLU A 60 24.79 2.34 12.56
N ASP A 61 24.46 1.44 11.63
CA ASP A 61 24.14 1.80 10.24
C ASP A 61 22.89 2.68 10.17
N GLY A 62 21.85 2.35 10.94
CA GLY A 62 20.63 3.13 11.02
C GLY A 62 20.90 4.55 11.50
N LEU A 63 21.67 4.71 12.59
CA LEU A 63 22.07 6.01 13.12
C LEU A 63 22.87 6.83 12.11
N ARG A 64 23.79 6.19 11.38
CA ARG A 64 24.56 6.84 10.32
C ARG A 64 23.67 7.36 9.20
N LEU A 65 22.72 6.54 8.72
CA LEU A 65 21.77 6.93 7.68
C LEU A 65 20.87 8.09 8.13
N VAL A 66 20.41 8.07 9.39
CA VAL A 66 19.62 9.17 9.96
C VAL A 66 20.43 10.45 10.02
N ALA A 67 21.68 10.38 10.47
CA ALA A 67 22.57 11.55 10.54
C ALA A 67 22.85 12.13 9.15
N GLU A 68 23.19 11.30 8.17
CA GLU A 68 23.38 11.71 6.77
C GLU A 68 22.11 12.35 6.19
N ALA A 69 20.95 11.74 6.47
CA ALA A 69 19.68 12.28 6.03
C ALA A 69 19.43 13.65 6.67
N ALA A 70 19.63 13.81 7.98
CA ALA A 70 19.40 15.05 8.71
C ALA A 70 20.35 16.18 8.30
N ALA A 71 21.58 15.86 7.87
CA ALA A 71 22.56 16.83 7.40
C ALA A 71 22.26 17.37 5.98
N ARG A 72 21.35 16.73 5.24
CA ARG A 72 21.05 17.10 3.85
C ARG A 72 20.22 18.38 3.79
N ALA A 73 20.71 19.37 3.05
CA ALA A 73 20.01 20.66 2.86
C ALA A 73 18.91 20.63 1.79
N SER A 74 18.94 19.67 0.87
CA SER A 74 17.94 19.56 -0.20
C SER A 74 16.70 18.77 0.25
N ASP A 75 15.54 19.13 -0.28
CA ASP A 75 14.30 18.41 -0.03
C ASP A 75 14.38 16.93 -0.41
N ARG A 76 13.65 16.10 0.35
CA ARG A 76 13.45 14.69 0.05
C ARG A 76 12.19 14.55 -0.80
N VAL A 77 12.39 14.39 -2.09
CA VAL A 77 11.29 14.17 -3.03
C VAL A 77 11.06 12.67 -3.15
N ILE A 78 9.84 12.23 -2.85
CA ILE A 78 9.38 10.88 -3.20
C ILE A 78 8.69 11.03 -4.54
N ASP A 79 9.34 10.53 -5.59
CA ASP A 79 8.70 10.44 -6.90
C ASP A 79 7.66 9.32 -6.86
N PHE A 80 6.39 9.69 -6.90
CA PHE A 80 5.28 8.76 -6.98
C PHE A 80 4.69 8.83 -8.39
N GLU A 81 5.25 8.02 -9.28
CA GLU A 81 4.86 7.99 -10.68
C GLU A 81 3.61 7.09 -10.87
N HIS A 82 2.54 7.63 -11.44
CA HIS A 82 1.25 6.94 -11.65
C HIS A 82 1.10 6.32 -13.06
N ALA A 83 1.91 6.71 -14.04
CA ALA A 83 1.85 6.23 -15.41
C ALA A 83 2.24 4.77 -15.53
N THR A 84 3.09 4.24 -14.66
CA THR A 84 3.41 2.80 -14.63
C THR A 84 2.16 1.94 -14.31
N LEU A 85 1.25 2.46 -13.47
CA LEU A 85 -0.06 1.84 -13.22
C LEU A 85 -1.03 2.06 -14.38
N ARG A 86 -0.98 3.21 -15.06
CA ARG A 86 -1.86 3.54 -16.20
C ARG A 86 -1.41 2.96 -17.55
N ALA A 87 -0.17 2.54 -17.69
CA ALA A 87 0.36 1.88 -18.89
C ALA A 87 -0.35 0.54 -19.18
N LYS A 88 -0.95 -0.09 -18.17
CA LYS A 88 -1.84 -1.25 -18.35
C LYS A 88 -3.21 -0.89 -18.95
N SER A 89 -3.59 0.39 -18.97
CA SER A 89 -4.92 0.86 -19.37
C SER A 89 -4.92 1.77 -20.60
N GLY A 90 -3.79 2.38 -20.95
CA GLY A 90 -3.65 3.23 -22.13
C GLY A 90 -2.31 2.99 -22.79
N GLY A 91 -2.31 2.69 -24.09
CA GLY A 91 -1.14 2.37 -24.91
C GLY A 91 -0.20 3.55 -25.18
N ASP A 92 -0.19 4.57 -24.33
CA ASP A 92 0.75 5.67 -24.46
C ASP A 92 2.08 5.29 -23.81
N ARG A 93 3.15 5.38 -24.61
CA ARG A 93 4.52 5.08 -24.20
C ARG A 93 4.90 5.97 -23.02
N ALA A 94 5.47 5.36 -21.98
CA ALA A 94 6.08 6.11 -20.88
C ALA A 94 7.07 7.16 -21.43
N PRO A 95 6.93 8.46 -21.09
CA PRO A 95 7.97 9.43 -21.37
C PRO A 95 9.19 9.16 -20.48
N ALA A 96 10.38 9.50 -21.00
CA ALA A 96 11.71 9.13 -20.52
C ALA A 96 11.97 9.33 -19.03
#